data_AF-A0A1H7Q1B4-F1
#
_entry.id   AF-A0A1H7Q1B4-F1
#
_cell.length_a   1.000
_cell.length_b   1.000
_cell.length_c   1.000
_cell.angle_alpha   90.00
_cell.angle_beta   90.00
_cell.angle_gamma   90.00
#
_symmetry.space_group_name_H-M   'P 1'
#
loop_
_entity.id
_entity.type
_entity.pdbx_description
1 polymer ?
#
loop_
_entity_poly.entity_id
_entity_poly.type
_entity_poly.pdbx_seq_one_letter_code
_entity_poly.pdbx_strand_id
1 'polypeptide(L)'
;MKAKFIRLILPVFLASAAAGAAVAGTISCVPAPGNAGGAPWIRRIAIDEHARTVNMDVVRHRTKDADTMGKMRAELLSMDETQGGEPVYVFNAVPAAGSEVTSLFKLFKSGEWRLISAGVAFVGKVPVLRGVEPGIVFDCKRSDLG
;
A
#
# COMPACT_ATOMS: atom_id res chain seq x y z
N MET A 1 -34.69 48.40 -37.77
CA MET A 1 -34.30 47.11 -38.39
C MET A 1 -34.14 46.06 -37.30
N LYS A 2 -34.55 44.82 -37.56
CA LYS A 2 -34.92 43.78 -36.58
C LYS A 2 -33.76 43.35 -35.65
N ALA A 3 -34.00 43.41 -34.33
CA ALA A 3 -33.16 42.80 -33.31
C ALA A 3 -33.31 41.26 -33.31
N LYS A 4 -32.20 40.52 -33.27
CA LYS A 4 -32.19 39.08 -33.05
C LYS A 4 -31.40 38.77 -31.77
N PHE A 5 -32.13 38.39 -30.74
CA PHE A 5 -31.60 37.74 -29.54
C PHE A 5 -31.15 36.32 -29.91
N ILE A 6 -29.84 36.07 -29.89
CA ILE A 6 -29.30 34.71 -29.95
C ILE A 6 -29.05 34.26 -28.51
N ARG A 7 -29.76 33.19 -28.13
CA ARG A 7 -29.77 32.61 -26.80
C ARG A 7 -28.39 32.03 -26.46
N LEU A 8 -27.86 32.45 -25.31
CA LEU A 8 -26.74 31.82 -24.61
C LEU A 8 -27.14 30.38 -24.26
N ILE A 9 -26.43 29.37 -24.79
CA ILE A 9 -26.53 27.99 -24.32
C ILE A 9 -25.19 27.67 -23.66
N LEU A 10 -25.21 27.69 -22.33
CA LEU A 10 -24.12 27.29 -21.46
C LEU A 10 -24.25 25.76 -21.27
N PRO A 11 -23.40 24.89 -21.85
CA PRO A 11 -23.39 23.50 -21.44
C PRO A 11 -22.64 23.43 -20.11
N VAL A 12 -23.41 23.46 -19.02
CA VAL A 12 -22.98 22.98 -17.70
C VAL A 12 -22.68 21.49 -17.85
N PHE A 13 -21.45 21.15 -18.24
CA PHE A 13 -20.91 19.83 -17.98
C PHE A 13 -20.57 19.78 -16.49
N LEU A 14 -21.55 19.34 -15.70
CA LEU A 14 -21.34 18.91 -14.33
C LEU A 14 -20.22 17.87 -14.35
N ALA A 15 -19.09 18.23 -13.77
CA ALA A 15 -18.07 17.30 -13.35
C ALA A 15 -18.72 16.33 -12.36
N SER A 16 -19.05 15.13 -12.83
CA SER A 16 -19.34 13.98 -11.99
C SER A 16 -18.03 13.54 -11.33
N ALA A 17 -17.62 14.30 -10.31
CA ALA A 17 -16.77 13.77 -9.26
C ALA A 17 -17.62 12.74 -8.49
N ALA A 18 -17.65 11.51 -9.00
CA ALA A 18 -17.90 10.36 -8.16
C ALA A 18 -16.71 10.24 -7.22
N ALA A 19 -16.71 11.07 -6.18
CA ALA A 19 -16.00 10.75 -4.95
C ALA A 19 -16.69 9.50 -4.43
N GLY A 20 -16.22 8.33 -4.87
CA GLY A 20 -16.50 7.09 -4.16
C GLY A 20 -16.17 7.38 -2.71
N ALA A 21 -17.19 7.33 -1.85
CA ALA A 21 -16.99 7.43 -0.43
C ALA A 21 -16.09 6.25 -0.06
N ALA A 22 -14.78 6.50 0.00
CA ALA A 22 -13.82 5.57 0.54
C ALA A 22 -14.23 5.42 2.01
N VAL A 23 -15.02 4.39 2.29
CA VAL A 23 -15.29 3.96 3.65
C VAL A 23 -13.92 3.54 4.17
N ALA A 24 -13.28 4.46 4.88
CA ALA A 24 -11.93 4.29 5.39
C ALA A 24 -11.96 3.09 6.35
N GLY A 25 -11.40 1.98 5.89
CA GLY A 25 -11.39 0.71 6.61
C GLY A 25 -10.03 0.45 7.23
N THR A 26 -9.99 -0.48 8.18
CA THR A 26 -8.74 -1.10 8.62
C THR A 26 -8.54 -2.41 7.86
N ILE A 27 -7.33 -2.63 7.34
CA ILE A 27 -6.98 -3.88 6.66
C ILE A 27 -5.90 -4.57 7.47
N SER A 28 -6.13 -5.82 7.84
CA SER A 28 -5.11 -6.67 8.44
C SER A 28 -4.79 -7.84 7.51
N CYS A 29 -3.51 -7.99 7.18
CA CYS A 29 -2.96 -9.03 6.35
C CYS A 29 -1.98 -9.90 7.14
N VAL A 30 -2.06 -11.22 6.96
CA VAL A 30 -1.06 -12.19 7.42
C VAL A 30 -0.57 -13.03 6.24
N PRO A 31 0.68 -13.53 6.24
CA PRO A 31 1.14 -14.41 5.16
C PRO A 31 0.22 -15.62 5.01
N ALA A 32 -0.21 -15.92 3.78
CA ALA A 32 -1.07 -17.07 3.54
C ALA A 32 -0.34 -18.40 3.88
N PRO A 33 -1.04 -19.41 4.40
CA PRO A 33 -0.45 -20.70 4.77
C PRO A 33 0.17 -21.39 3.54
N GLY A 34 1.35 -21.98 3.73
CA GLY A 34 2.10 -22.65 2.64
C GLY A 34 3.06 -21.73 1.87
N ASN A 35 3.14 -20.44 2.20
CA ASN A 35 4.15 -19.55 1.61
C ASN A 35 5.53 -19.75 2.22
N ALA A 36 6.47 -20.24 1.40
CA ALA A 36 7.92 -20.18 1.63
C ALA A 36 8.60 -19.01 0.88
N GLY A 37 7.83 -17.98 0.51
CA GLY A 37 8.27 -16.87 -0.36
C GLY A 37 9.12 -15.78 0.31
N GLY A 38 9.62 -14.85 -0.52
CA GLY A 38 10.77 -13.94 -0.27
C GLY A 38 10.77 -13.02 0.95
N ALA A 39 9.67 -12.88 1.70
CA ALA A 39 9.66 -12.11 2.95
C ALA A 39 9.15 -12.94 4.15
N PRO A 40 9.85 -14.03 4.54
CA PRO A 40 9.47 -14.86 5.70
C PRO A 40 9.53 -14.08 7.03
N TRP A 41 10.12 -12.89 7.00
CA TRP A 41 10.27 -12.00 8.13
C TRP A 41 9.03 -11.13 8.39
N ILE A 42 8.11 -10.93 7.44
CA ILE A 42 6.86 -10.18 7.70
C ILE A 42 5.83 -11.14 8.26
N ARG A 43 5.27 -10.84 9.45
CA ARG A 43 4.24 -11.66 10.10
C ARG A 43 2.84 -11.06 10.04
N ARG A 44 2.75 -9.74 10.00
CA ARG A 44 1.48 -9.01 9.87
C ARG A 44 1.69 -7.66 9.23
N ILE A 45 0.71 -7.22 8.46
CA ILE A 45 0.58 -5.84 7.98
C ILE A 45 -0.80 -5.35 8.39
N ALA A 46 -0.87 -4.22 9.07
CA ALA A 46 -2.12 -3.55 9.43
C ALA A 46 -2.11 -2.15 8.82
N ILE A 47 -3.06 -1.87 7.94
CA ILE A 47 -3.26 -0.59 7.27
C ILE A 47 -4.48 0.08 7.88
N ASP A 48 -4.31 1.30 8.34
CA ASP A 48 -5.40 2.19 8.70
C ASP A 48 -5.50 3.26 7.61
N GLU A 49 -6.54 3.16 6.79
CA GLU A 49 -6.77 4.08 5.68
C GLU A 49 -7.11 5.49 6.16
N HIS A 50 -7.82 5.61 7.29
CA HIS A 50 -8.23 6.89 7.85
C HIS A 50 -7.02 7.65 8.41
N ALA A 51 -6.22 6.97 9.23
CA ALA A 51 -5.01 7.54 9.81
C ALA A 51 -3.84 7.60 8.81
N ARG A 52 -3.98 6.98 7.63
CA ARG A 52 -2.92 6.80 6.63
C ARG A 52 -1.64 6.18 7.23
N THR A 53 -1.82 5.17 8.08
CA THR A 53 -0.69 4.50 8.74
C THR A 53 -0.61 3.03 8.35
N VAL A 54 0.62 2.52 8.32
CA VAL A 54 0.88 1.09 8.15
C VAL A 54 1.74 0.61 9.32
N ASN A 55 1.26 -0.41 10.02
CA ASN A 55 1.98 -1.07 11.09
C ASN A 55 2.33 -2.49 10.65
N MET A 56 3.60 -2.86 10.80
CA MET A 56 4.09 -4.18 10.41
C MET A 56 4.68 -4.89 11.62
N ASP A 57 4.27 -6.15 11.82
CA ASP A 57 4.95 -7.07 12.73
C ASP A 57 5.98 -7.87 11.92
N VAL A 58 7.22 -7.84 12.38
CA VAL A 58 8.37 -8.33 11.63
C VAL A 58 9.25 -9.22 12.53
N VAL A 59 9.96 -10.17 11.94
CA VAL A 59 11.04 -10.91 12.60
C VAL A 59 12.32 -10.12 12.38
N ARG A 60 12.90 -9.57 13.46
CA ARG A 60 14.14 -8.79 13.38
C ARG A 60 15.38 -9.66 13.38
N HIS A 61 15.34 -10.74 14.17
CA HIS A 61 16.44 -11.69 14.28
C HIS A 61 15.86 -13.09 14.39
N ARG A 62 16.50 -14.04 13.72
CA ARG A 62 16.15 -15.45 13.80
C ARG A 62 17.35 -16.21 14.34
N THR A 63 17.23 -16.79 15.53
CA THR A 63 18.19 -17.75 16.05
C THR A 63 17.69 -19.17 15.78
N LYS A 64 18.53 -20.18 16.06
CA LYS A 64 18.13 -21.59 15.97
C LYS A 64 16.93 -21.91 16.88
N ASP A 65 16.82 -21.20 18.00
CA ASP A 65 15.90 -21.52 19.09
C ASP A 65 14.72 -20.53 19.19
N ALA A 66 14.82 -19.33 18.61
CA ALA A 66 13.77 -18.32 18.71
C ALA A 66 13.79 -17.28 17.58
N ASP A 67 12.59 -16.80 17.23
CA ASP A 67 12.38 -15.60 16.43
C ASP A 67 12.20 -14.39 17.36
N THR A 68 13.03 -13.35 17.20
CA THR A 68 12.82 -12.07 17.88
C THR A 68 11.86 -11.22 17.06
N MET A 69 10.66 -11.06 17.59
CA MET A 69 9.62 -10.21 17.00
C MET A 69 9.96 -8.73 17.21
N GLY A 70 9.63 -7.91 16.22
CA GLY A 70 9.72 -6.47 16.31
C GLY A 70 8.56 -5.81 15.56
N LYS A 71 8.33 -4.54 15.90
CA LYS A 71 7.41 -3.68 15.15
C LYS A 71 8.19 -2.78 14.22
N MET A 72 7.61 -2.52 13.06
CA MET A 72 8.11 -1.58 12.07
C MET A 72 6.94 -0.68 11.68
N ARG A 73 7.18 0.62 11.77
CA ARG A 73 6.22 1.61 11.29
C ARG A 73 6.54 1.89 9.83
N ALA A 74 5.49 1.96 9.04
CA ALA A 74 5.53 2.28 7.63
C ALA A 74 4.59 3.46 7.34
N GLU A 75 4.93 4.23 6.31
CA GLU A 75 4.11 5.35 5.86
C GLU A 75 3.29 4.92 4.65
N LEU A 76 1.99 5.22 4.66
CA LEU A 76 1.13 4.95 3.51
C LEU A 76 1.32 6.07 2.46
N LEU A 77 2.06 5.76 1.41
CA LEU A 77 2.43 6.68 0.35
C LEU A 77 1.28 6.88 -0.65
N SER A 78 0.63 5.79 -1.06
CA SER A 78 -0.50 5.82 -1.99
C SER A 78 -1.57 4.80 -1.64
N MET A 79 -2.81 5.14 -1.99
CA MET A 79 -3.97 4.28 -1.96
C MET A 79 -4.72 4.51 -3.27
N ASP A 80 -4.65 3.52 -4.15
CA ASP A 80 -5.22 3.55 -5.48
C ASP A 80 -6.17 2.37 -5.66
N GLU A 81 -6.94 2.39 -6.74
CA GLU A 81 -7.75 1.26 -7.17
C GLU A 81 -7.25 0.78 -8.54
N THR A 82 -7.29 -0.54 -8.74
CA THR A 82 -7.13 -1.11 -10.08
C THR A 82 -8.30 -0.67 -10.96
N GLN A 83 -8.18 -0.88 -12.27
CA GLN A 83 -9.28 -0.63 -13.21
C GLN A 83 -10.56 -1.44 -12.87
N GLY A 84 -10.43 -2.52 -12.09
CA GLY A 84 -11.56 -3.33 -11.60
C GLY A 84 -12.09 -2.91 -10.22
N GLY A 85 -11.63 -1.80 -9.64
CA GLY A 85 -12.03 -1.32 -8.31
C GLY A 85 -11.38 -2.05 -7.13
N GLU A 86 -10.45 -2.98 -7.38
CA GLU A 86 -9.72 -3.65 -6.31
C GLU A 86 -8.61 -2.74 -5.74
N PRO A 87 -8.42 -2.69 -4.41
CA PRO A 87 -7.51 -1.72 -3.79
C PRO A 87 -6.03 -2.07 -3.98
N VAL A 88 -5.21 -1.01 -4.02
CA VAL A 88 -3.76 -1.02 -4.15
C VAL A 88 -3.16 -0.07 -3.11
N TYR A 89 -2.31 -0.59 -2.23
CA TYR A 89 -1.60 0.18 -1.22
C TYR A 89 -0.11 0.20 -1.53
N VAL A 90 0.48 1.39 -1.49
CA VAL A 90 1.93 1.57 -1.60
C VAL A 90 2.43 2.21 -0.32
N PHE A 91 3.40 1.57 0.33
CA PHE A 91 3.96 2.06 1.59
C PHE A 91 5.46 1.77 1.68
N ASN A 92 6.18 2.58 2.45
CA ASN A 92 7.60 2.35 2.74
C ASN A 92 7.78 1.86 4.18
N ALA A 93 8.73 0.97 4.42
CA ALA A 93 9.23 0.75 5.76
C ALA A 93 10.15 1.91 6.14
N VAL A 94 9.89 2.59 7.26
CA VAL A 94 10.82 3.58 7.78
C VAL A 94 12.09 2.84 8.24
N PRO A 95 13.25 3.06 7.59
CA PRO A 95 14.47 2.36 7.96
C PRO A 95 14.86 2.68 9.39
N ALA A 96 15.40 1.69 10.11
CA ALA A 96 16.06 1.95 11.38
C ALA A 96 17.28 2.87 11.15
N ALA A 97 17.62 3.71 12.14
CA ALA A 97 18.77 4.60 12.05
C ALA A 97 20.04 3.81 11.67
N GLY A 98 20.71 4.23 10.59
CA GLY A 98 21.89 3.55 10.04
C GLY A 98 21.63 2.58 8.88
N SER A 99 20.37 2.33 8.49
CA SER A 99 20.07 1.56 7.27
C SER A 99 20.10 2.44 6.03
N GLU A 100 20.93 2.07 5.05
CA GLU A 100 21.03 2.74 3.75
C GLU A 100 19.93 2.32 2.76
N VAL A 101 19.18 1.27 3.09
CA VAL A 101 18.13 0.71 2.24
C VAL A 101 16.77 0.95 2.88
N THR A 102 15.86 1.54 2.11
CA THR A 102 14.43 1.68 2.40
C THR A 102 13.68 0.63 1.59
N SER A 103 12.86 -0.19 2.26
CA SER A 103 11.99 -1.12 1.56
C SER A 103 10.68 -0.42 1.17
N LEU A 104 10.34 -0.46 -0.11
CA LEU A 104 9.04 -0.10 -0.65
C LEU A 104 8.20 -1.35 -0.82
N PHE A 105 6.92 -1.25 -0.52
CA PHE A 105 5.97 -2.34 -0.63
C PHE A 105 4.77 -1.90 -1.45
N LYS A 106 4.27 -2.84 -2.26
CA LYS A 106 3.00 -2.72 -2.96
C LYS A 106 2.12 -3.91 -2.58
N LEU A 107 1.04 -3.65 -1.85
CA LEU A 107 0.01 -4.63 -1.51
C LEU A 107 -1.20 -4.41 -2.41
N PHE A 108 -1.65 -5.43 -3.11
CA PHE A 108 -2.78 -5.30 -4.04
C PHE A 108 -3.57 -6.59 -4.13
N LYS A 109 -4.86 -6.48 -4.49
CA LYS A 109 -5.72 -7.63 -4.74
C LYS A 109 -5.90 -7.85 -6.24
N SER A 110 -5.62 -9.07 -6.70
CA SER A 110 -5.80 -9.52 -8.08
C SER A 110 -6.16 -11.00 -8.07
N GLY A 111 -7.40 -11.30 -7.65
CA GLY A 111 -7.77 -12.63 -7.17
C GLY A 111 -7.36 -12.80 -5.71
N GLU A 112 -6.09 -13.16 -5.49
CA GLU A 112 -5.48 -13.20 -4.16
C GLU A 112 -4.81 -11.86 -3.82
N TRP A 113 -4.60 -11.60 -2.53
CA TRP A 113 -3.78 -10.47 -2.10
C TRP A 113 -2.32 -10.79 -2.27
N ARG A 114 -1.58 -9.88 -2.89
CA ARG A 114 -0.16 -10.02 -3.17
C ARG A 114 0.61 -8.83 -2.64
N LEU A 115 1.72 -9.12 -1.97
CA LEU A 115 2.70 -8.13 -1.54
C LEU A 115 3.95 -8.28 -2.39
N ILE A 116 4.34 -7.23 -3.10
CA ILE A 116 5.65 -7.11 -3.76
C ILE A 116 6.50 -6.16 -2.92
N SER A 117 7.77 -6.49 -2.76
CA SER A 117 8.75 -5.62 -2.09
C SER A 117 9.82 -5.16 -3.07
N ALA A 118 10.37 -3.98 -2.83
CA ALA A 118 11.49 -3.44 -3.57
C ALA A 118 12.46 -2.75 -2.61
N GLY A 119 13.74 -3.08 -2.69
CA GLY A 119 14.78 -2.38 -1.94
C GLY A 119 15.23 -1.13 -2.70
N VAL A 120 15.17 0.05 -2.07
CA VAL A 120 15.68 1.30 -2.63
C VAL A 120 16.83 1.80 -1.75
N ALA A 121 17.95 2.13 -2.36
CA ALA A 121 19.08 2.76 -1.68
C ALA A 121 19.35 4.14 -2.29
N PHE A 122 19.96 5.05 -1.54
CA PHE A 122 20.35 6.36 -2.05
C PHE A 122 21.86 6.41 -2.30
N VAL A 123 22.27 6.65 -3.54
CA VAL A 123 23.67 6.89 -3.92
C VAL A 123 23.81 8.36 -4.31
N GLY A 124 24.49 9.15 -3.49
CA GLY A 124 24.68 10.58 -3.76
C GLY A 124 23.36 11.35 -3.96
N LYS A 125 22.35 11.07 -3.12
CA LYS A 125 20.96 11.59 -3.18
C LYS A 125 20.08 11.06 -4.31
N VAL A 126 20.59 10.20 -5.18
CA VAL A 126 19.79 9.56 -6.23
C VAL A 126 19.23 8.23 -5.71
N PRO A 127 17.90 8.01 -5.76
CA PRO A 127 17.33 6.71 -5.41
C PRO A 127 17.67 5.68 -6.50
N VAL A 128 18.21 4.55 -6.07
CA VAL A 128 18.61 3.42 -6.92
C VAL A 128 17.89 2.16 -6.44
N LEU A 129 17.19 1.51 -7.37
CA LEU A 129 16.55 0.22 -7.12
C LEU A 129 17.62 -0.86 -6.94
N ARG A 130 17.62 -1.55 -5.81
CA ARG A 130 18.56 -2.63 -5.48
C ARG A 130 18.03 -4.00 -5.87
N GLY A 131 16.72 -4.18 -5.86
CA GLY A 131 16.06 -5.42 -6.22
C GLY A 131 14.56 -5.34 -6.03
N VAL A 132 13.84 -6.22 -6.71
CA VAL A 132 12.40 -6.44 -6.54
C VAL A 132 12.21 -7.89 -6.13
N GLU A 133 11.60 -8.12 -4.99
CA GLU A 133 11.29 -9.47 -4.54
C GLU A 133 10.00 -9.96 -5.22
N PRO A 134 9.92 -11.27 -5.56
CA PRO A 134 8.71 -11.83 -6.13
C PRO A 134 7.52 -11.67 -5.18
N GLY A 135 6.34 -11.46 -5.76
CA GLY A 135 5.12 -11.24 -5.00
C GLY A 135 4.76 -12.44 -4.11
N ILE A 136 4.49 -12.18 -2.83
CA ILE A 136 4.05 -13.19 -1.86
C ILE A 136 2.58 -13.02 -1.55
N VAL A 137 1.89 -14.12 -1.30
CA VAL A 137 0.44 -14.11 -1.04
C VAL A 137 0.16 -13.82 0.43
N PHE A 138 -0.80 -12.93 0.67
CA PHE A 138 -1.31 -12.62 2.00
C PHE A 138 -2.79 -12.97 2.09
N ASP A 139 -3.24 -13.32 3.29
CA ASP A 139 -4.64 -13.36 3.65
C ASP A 139 -4.99 -12.04 4.33
N CYS A 140 -5.65 -11.15 3.59
CA CYS A 140 -6.08 -9.86 4.10
C CYS A 140 -7.58 -9.85 4.39
N LYS A 141 -7.93 -9.26 5.54
CA LYS A 141 -9.31 -8.97 5.93
C LYS A 141 -9.47 -7.47 6.08
N ARG A 142 -10.52 -6.92 5.47
CA ARG A 142 -10.95 -5.54 5.65
C ARG A 142 -12.03 -5.49 6.72
N SER A 143 -11.89 -4.57 7.67
CA SER A 143 -12.90 -4.24 8.67
C SER A 143 -13.31 -2.79 8.47
N ASP A 144 -14.61 -2.55 8.30
CA ASP A 144 -15.18 -1.21 8.19
C ASP A 144 -15.44 -0.58 9.57
N LEU A 145 -15.18 -1.34 10.64
CA LEU A 145 -15.25 -0.89 12.02
C LEU A 145 -13.83 -0.60 12.50
N GLY A 146 -13.53 0.69 12.68
CA GLY A 146 -12.38 1.19 13.44
C GLY A 146 -12.61 1.10 14.93
#